data_AF-A0A538QW08-F1
#
_entry.id   AF-A0A538QW08-F1
#
_cell.length_a   1.000
_cell.length_b   1.000
_cell.length_c   1.000
_cell.angle_alpha   90.00
_cell.angle_beta   90.00
_cell.angle_gamma   90.00
#
_symmetry.space_group_name_H-M   'P 1'
#
loop_
_entity.id
_entity.type
_entity.pdbx_description
1 polymer ?
#
loop_
_entity_poly.entity_id
_entity_poly.type
_entity_poly.pdbx_seq_one_letter_code
_entity_poly.pdbx_strand_id
1 'polypeptide(L)'
;MRVIIDAGHGGSARAGSSSAFGSRGPGGTLEKEITLDIARHVVARLGAGAALTRASDINLTLGARAQLAAQRDADVFVSIHANSGPPDAAGPETFVHSEASADSHRLADGVQHALERMRGRYGGVAEPRNGPLAVLSPRALGKHTSACLVEVDYLSNPRSETRLRDPRERAAIGAAIASAIQEHIARGRRPGRALDAGDFDDADQLGADLVNARLSDRRAVSTTDAALAIVAELDTWSGSSPWTLDQAAVTGRLRDLINNPILYSQASTPLCGPAAFYTIWTKRDPAAFARHAVDLYKTGRAQIGSYAVAPSGALLRQSYSAAKSRAEAARYAVPRMADWMLMGAIRNTEDDIFVWDGGTVGDSLSGITFPQELERWLTATGVYRRVDNRMGTGLAALSPKGWNAANELVPRDGVDIICLIQAGAYVGLGSATDGGSAFPNHYVVLTGRVQYNTAQSSPDGSPLKVTVTGNRPYGSVSFPCWSYGAYKPDVYVATMENFVPNFYGAIVAEMPAT
;
A
#
# COMPACT_ATOMS: atom_id res chain seq x y z
N MET A 1 0.94 2.29 21.67
CA MET A 1 2.15 3.11 21.49
C MET A 1 2.60 2.96 20.05
N ARG A 2 2.83 4.05 19.34
CA ARG A 2 3.00 4.14 17.89
C ARG A 2 4.35 4.78 17.57
N VAL A 3 5.19 4.02 16.87
CA VAL A 3 6.54 4.43 16.48
C VAL A 3 6.56 4.61 14.97
N ILE A 4 7.05 5.75 14.49
CA ILE A 4 7.22 6.00 13.07
C ILE A 4 8.70 6.13 12.78
N ILE A 5 9.17 5.27 11.87
CA ILE A 5 10.55 5.23 11.42
C ILE A 5 10.61 5.83 10.02
N ASP A 6 11.28 6.97 9.89
CA ASP A 6 11.46 7.65 8.63
C ASP A 6 12.76 7.20 7.94
N ALA A 7 12.62 6.55 6.79
CA ALA A 7 13.77 6.24 5.95
C ALA A 7 14.08 7.45 5.06
N GLY A 8 15.17 8.17 5.36
CA GLY A 8 15.59 9.36 4.62
C GLY A 8 15.67 9.13 3.10
N HIS A 9 15.37 10.16 2.31
CA HIS A 9 15.45 10.16 0.83
C HIS A 9 14.52 9.12 0.16
N GLY A 10 14.77 8.76 -1.10
CA GLY A 10 14.03 7.76 -1.88
C GLY A 10 13.71 8.23 -3.31
N GLY A 11 13.35 7.29 -4.18
CA GLY A 11 12.97 7.55 -5.57
C GLY A 11 14.12 8.03 -6.45
N SER A 12 13.76 8.60 -7.60
CA SER A 12 14.68 9.14 -8.61
C SER A 12 14.61 10.68 -8.74
N ALA A 13 13.61 11.31 -8.13
CA ALA A 13 13.35 12.74 -8.22
C ALA A 13 13.22 13.38 -6.83
N ARG A 14 13.56 14.66 -6.75
CA ARG A 14 13.41 15.49 -5.55
C ARG A 14 11.92 15.63 -5.21
N ALA A 15 11.57 15.57 -3.94
CA ALA A 15 10.23 15.85 -3.44
C ALA A 15 10.29 17.05 -2.48
N GLY A 16 9.87 18.23 -2.96
CA GLY A 16 10.04 19.48 -2.20
C GLY A 16 11.53 19.73 -1.88
N SER A 17 11.87 19.85 -0.60
CA SER A 17 13.27 19.98 -0.14
C SER A 17 13.99 18.64 0.08
N SER A 18 13.31 17.49 -0.01
CA SER A 18 13.92 16.17 0.15
C SER A 18 14.64 15.74 -1.13
N SER A 19 15.96 15.56 -1.07
CA SER A 19 16.73 15.01 -2.20
C SER A 19 16.39 13.52 -2.43
N ALA A 20 16.53 13.04 -3.67
CA ALA A 20 16.15 11.67 -4.04
C ALA A 20 17.12 10.62 -3.52
N PHE A 21 18.43 10.89 -3.63
CA PHE A 21 19.47 9.88 -3.40
C PHE A 21 20.14 10.02 -2.03
N GLY A 22 20.04 11.18 -1.40
CA GLY A 22 20.91 11.57 -0.30
C GLY A 22 22.37 11.67 -0.76
N SER A 23 23.27 11.32 0.14
CA SER A 23 24.70 11.22 -0.08
C SER A 23 25.06 10.02 -0.94
N ARG A 24 26.20 10.11 -1.64
CA ARG A 24 26.79 9.02 -2.40
C ARG A 24 28.20 8.74 -1.91
N GLY A 25 28.45 7.52 -1.45
CA GLY A 25 29.77 7.10 -1.00
C GLY A 25 30.76 6.94 -2.16
N PRO A 26 32.08 6.94 -1.87
CA PRO A 26 33.13 6.86 -2.89
C PRO A 26 33.08 5.59 -3.75
N GLY A 27 32.58 4.49 -3.22
CA GLY A 27 32.32 3.24 -3.94
C GLY A 27 31.00 3.23 -4.71
N GLY A 28 30.17 4.27 -4.61
CA GLY A 28 28.90 4.42 -5.30
C GLY A 28 27.65 4.03 -4.51
N THR A 29 27.75 3.75 -3.21
CA THR A 29 26.59 3.45 -2.35
C THR A 29 25.68 4.67 -2.25
N LEU A 30 24.37 4.47 -2.34
CA LEU A 30 23.39 5.54 -2.18
C LEU A 30 22.80 5.53 -0.77
N GLU A 31 22.75 6.68 -0.11
CA GLU A 31 22.21 6.82 1.23
C GLU A 31 20.77 6.27 1.33
N LYS A 32 19.91 6.57 0.34
CA LYS A 32 18.51 6.12 0.31
C LYS A 32 18.31 4.59 0.46
N GLU A 33 19.31 3.80 0.05
CA GLU A 33 19.28 2.32 0.12
C GLU A 33 19.64 1.87 1.53
N ILE A 34 20.66 2.50 2.13
CA ILE A 34 21.12 2.25 3.49
C ILE A 34 20.02 2.61 4.50
N THR A 35 19.42 3.79 4.36
CA THR A 35 18.38 4.26 5.29
C THR A 35 17.13 3.39 5.25
N LEU A 36 16.70 2.94 4.07
CA LEU A 36 15.55 2.06 3.92
C LEU A 36 15.79 0.68 4.55
N ASP A 37 16.97 0.11 4.33
CA ASP A 37 17.31 -1.21 4.85
C ASP A 37 17.41 -1.22 6.39
N ILE A 38 18.09 -0.22 6.97
CA ILE A 38 18.17 -0.05 8.42
C ILE A 38 16.77 0.17 9.01
N ALA A 39 15.96 1.05 8.40
CA ALA A 39 14.61 1.34 8.89
C ALA A 39 13.72 0.08 8.89
N ARG A 40 13.83 -0.79 7.89
CA ARG A 40 13.14 -2.09 7.86
C ARG A 40 13.56 -3.00 9.01
N HIS A 41 14.85 -3.04 9.33
CA HIS A 41 15.33 -3.79 10.50
C HIS A 41 14.78 -3.24 11.80
N VAL A 42 14.71 -1.91 11.97
CA VAL A 42 14.10 -1.28 13.15
C VAL A 42 12.63 -1.69 13.30
N VAL A 43 11.83 -1.52 12.24
CA VAL A 43 10.39 -1.86 12.26
C VAL A 43 10.17 -3.35 12.49
N ALA A 44 10.94 -4.23 11.84
CA ALA A 44 10.85 -5.67 12.04
C ALA A 44 11.13 -6.07 13.50
N ARG A 45 12.02 -5.35 14.20
CA ARG A 45 12.37 -5.60 15.60
C ARG A 45 11.32 -5.07 16.58
N LEU A 46 10.70 -3.92 16.27
CA LEU A 46 9.68 -3.29 17.10
C LEU A 46 8.28 -3.93 16.94
N GLY A 47 8.01 -4.56 15.79
CA GLY A 47 6.75 -5.27 15.53
C GLY A 47 5.58 -4.34 15.22
N ALA A 48 4.35 -4.78 15.56
CA ALA A 48 3.10 -4.16 15.11
C ALA A 48 2.89 -2.69 15.54
N GLY A 49 3.65 -2.19 16.51
CA GLY A 49 3.60 -0.80 16.95
C GLY A 49 4.46 0.17 16.13
N ALA A 50 5.20 -0.31 15.13
CA ALA A 50 6.10 0.51 14.32
C ALA A 50 5.74 0.51 12.83
N ALA A 51 5.87 1.66 12.16
CA ALA A 51 5.63 1.79 10.72
C ALA A 51 6.70 2.66 10.04
N LEU A 52 6.90 2.41 8.74
CA LEU A 52 7.82 3.19 7.91
C LEU A 52 7.12 4.39 7.28
N THR A 53 7.84 5.50 7.08
CA THR A 53 7.33 6.57 6.22
C THR A 53 7.24 6.16 4.76
N ARG A 54 8.16 5.30 4.30
CA ARG A 54 8.15 4.66 2.99
C ARG A 54 8.58 3.21 3.08
N ALA A 55 7.83 2.31 2.44
CA ALA A 55 8.17 0.88 2.37
C ALA A 55 8.96 0.50 1.11
N SER A 56 8.99 1.40 0.12
CA SER A 56 9.65 1.23 -1.19
C SER A 56 10.56 2.42 -1.52
N ASP A 57 11.22 2.35 -2.67
CA ASP A 57 12.08 3.43 -3.18
C ASP A 57 11.25 4.58 -3.78
N ILE A 58 10.57 5.32 -2.92
CA ILE A 58 9.82 6.54 -3.27
C ILE A 58 10.31 7.73 -2.43
N ASN A 59 10.34 8.92 -3.00
CA ASN A 59 10.68 10.13 -2.23
C ASN A 59 9.42 10.75 -1.64
N LEU A 60 9.48 11.15 -0.38
CA LEU A 60 8.45 11.95 0.28
C LEU A 60 9.00 13.33 0.64
N THR A 61 8.14 14.35 0.58
CA THR A 61 8.48 15.67 1.11
C THR A 61 8.69 15.58 2.62
N LEU A 62 9.50 16.49 3.20
CA LEU A 62 9.71 16.54 4.65
C LEU A 62 8.38 16.71 5.42
N GLY A 63 7.47 17.51 4.85
CA GLY A 63 6.12 17.70 5.39
C GLY A 63 5.28 16.41 5.36
N ALA A 64 5.31 15.64 4.27
CA ALA A 64 4.58 14.38 4.18
C ALA A 64 5.09 13.34 5.19
N ARG A 65 6.41 13.29 5.42
CA ARG A 65 7.02 12.41 6.43
C ARG A 65 6.54 12.75 7.84
N ALA A 66 6.57 14.04 8.19
CA ALA A 66 6.11 14.50 9.50
C ALA A 66 4.59 14.37 9.66
N GLN A 67 3.83 14.68 8.62
CA GLN A 67 2.37 14.58 8.61
C GLN A 67 1.91 13.13 8.78
N LEU A 68 2.61 12.16 8.19
CA LEU A 68 2.31 10.76 8.43
C LEU A 68 2.48 10.38 9.90
N ALA A 69 3.49 10.92 10.59
CA ALA A 69 3.66 10.68 12.01
C ALA A 69 2.57 11.35 12.86
N ALA A 70 2.18 12.57 12.52
CA ALA A 70 1.08 13.27 13.18
C ALA A 70 -0.29 12.60 12.94
N GLN A 71 -0.59 12.16 11.72
CA GLN A 71 -1.81 11.42 11.37
C GLN A 71 -1.90 10.09 12.12
N ARG A 72 -0.75 9.49 12.42
CA ARG A 72 -0.66 8.28 13.23
C ARG A 72 -0.65 8.57 14.71
N ASP A 73 -0.63 9.84 15.13
CA ASP A 73 -0.49 10.27 16.52
C ASP A 73 0.65 9.49 17.21
N ALA A 74 1.82 9.56 16.56
CA ALA A 74 3.02 8.83 16.94
C ALA A 74 3.54 9.27 18.32
N ASP A 75 3.85 8.31 19.18
CA ASP A 75 4.54 8.59 20.44
C ASP A 75 6.04 8.84 20.20
N VAL A 76 6.60 8.19 19.18
CA VAL A 76 8.01 8.26 18.80
C VAL A 76 8.16 8.43 17.29
N PHE A 77 9.01 9.35 16.85
CA PHE A 77 9.44 9.53 15.47
C PHE A 77 10.97 9.49 15.37
N VAL A 78 11.52 8.58 14.56
CA VAL A 78 12.97 8.50 14.32
C VAL A 78 13.25 8.56 12.82
N SER A 79 13.92 9.62 12.37
CA SER A 79 14.39 9.74 10.99
C SER A 79 15.82 9.22 10.86
N ILE A 80 16.07 8.33 9.90
CA ILE A 80 17.34 7.63 9.72
C ILE A 80 18.00 8.11 8.44
N HIS A 81 19.24 8.57 8.57
CA HIS A 81 20.10 9.14 7.53
C HIS A 81 21.54 8.61 7.63
N ALA A 82 22.36 8.89 6.61
CA ALA A 82 23.81 8.69 6.69
C ALA A 82 24.56 9.93 6.16
N ASN A 83 25.46 10.46 6.99
CA ASN A 83 26.05 11.77 6.80
C ASN A 83 27.05 11.77 5.63
N SER A 84 27.44 12.96 5.20
CA SER A 84 28.55 13.18 4.29
C SER A 84 29.33 14.42 4.69
N GLY A 85 30.64 14.27 4.85
CA GLY A 85 31.55 15.32 5.26
C GLY A 85 33.00 14.99 4.85
N PRO A 86 34.01 15.54 5.55
CA PRO A 86 35.41 15.22 5.33
C PRO A 86 35.65 13.69 5.24
N PRO A 87 36.57 13.20 4.39
CA PRO A 87 36.74 11.76 4.15
C PRO A 87 37.14 10.93 5.39
N ASP A 88 37.66 11.58 6.43
CA ASP A 88 38.05 11.01 7.71
C ASP A 88 36.98 11.12 8.80
N ALA A 89 35.93 11.93 8.59
CA ALA A 89 34.79 12.02 9.50
C ALA A 89 34.09 10.66 9.61
N ALA A 90 33.65 10.31 10.82
CA ALA A 90 33.06 9.01 11.10
C ALA A 90 32.24 9.06 12.39
N GLY A 91 31.35 8.07 12.53
CA GLY A 91 30.56 7.86 13.74
C GLY A 91 29.15 8.46 13.66
N PRO A 92 28.27 8.06 14.58
CA PRO A 92 26.89 8.48 14.59
C PRO A 92 26.73 9.90 15.15
N GLU A 93 25.76 10.63 14.63
CA GLU A 93 25.30 11.90 15.16
C GLU A 93 23.78 11.91 15.23
N THR A 94 23.23 12.32 16.36
CA THR A 94 21.78 12.40 16.55
C THR A 94 21.38 13.84 16.75
N PHE A 95 20.28 14.24 16.12
CA PHE A 95 19.79 15.60 16.08
C PHE A 95 18.37 15.69 16.60
N VAL A 96 18.07 16.81 17.23
CA VAL A 96 16.73 17.20 17.67
C VAL A 96 16.39 18.59 17.16
N HIS A 97 15.10 18.88 17.04
CA HIS A 97 14.63 20.22 16.69
C HIS A 97 14.94 21.22 17.81
N SER A 98 15.15 22.50 17.49
CA SER A 98 15.43 23.54 18.51
C SER A 98 14.27 23.77 19.51
N GLU A 99 13.05 23.42 19.12
CA GLU A 99 11.85 23.42 19.96
C GLU A 99 11.53 22.01 20.54
N ALA A 100 12.50 21.09 20.57
CA ALA A 100 12.28 19.71 21.00
C ALA A 100 11.87 19.60 22.48
N SER A 101 11.04 18.61 22.79
CA SER A 101 10.67 18.29 24.17
C SER A 101 11.80 17.59 24.91
N ALA A 102 11.75 17.59 26.24
CA ALA A 102 12.69 16.82 27.05
C ALA A 102 12.65 15.31 26.74
N ASP A 103 11.51 14.78 26.26
CA ASP A 103 11.40 13.40 25.80
C ASP A 103 12.12 13.17 24.47
N SER A 104 12.05 14.12 23.53
CA SER A 104 12.83 14.07 22.29
C SER A 104 14.34 14.07 22.56
N HIS A 105 14.82 14.88 23.53
CA HIS A 105 16.22 14.85 23.95
C HIS A 105 16.60 13.50 24.57
N ARG A 106 15.77 12.93 25.45
CA ARG A 106 16.02 11.60 26.05
C ARG A 106 16.06 10.49 25.01
N LEU A 107 15.14 10.52 24.04
CA LEU A 107 15.13 9.59 22.92
C LEU A 107 16.43 9.71 22.11
N ALA A 108 16.81 10.93 21.75
CA ALA A 108 18.02 11.20 20.98
C ALA A 108 19.28 10.73 21.72
N ASP A 109 19.38 11.00 23.02
CA ASP A 109 20.48 10.52 23.86
C ASP A 109 20.50 8.98 23.88
N GLY A 110 19.35 8.32 24.01
CA GLY A 110 19.26 6.86 24.01
C GLY A 110 19.76 6.27 22.69
N VAL A 111 19.33 6.84 21.55
CA VAL A 111 19.75 6.42 20.21
C VAL A 111 21.25 6.65 20.01
N GLN A 112 21.76 7.84 20.35
CA GLN A 112 23.18 8.17 20.26
C GLN A 112 24.03 7.17 21.05
N HIS A 113 23.71 6.96 22.34
CA HIS A 113 24.47 6.04 23.19
C HIS A 113 24.41 4.59 22.68
N ALA A 114 23.27 4.16 22.12
CA ALA A 114 23.15 2.81 21.57
C ALA A 114 24.09 2.58 20.39
N LEU A 115 24.25 3.57 19.51
CA LEU A 115 25.19 3.51 18.40
C LEU A 115 26.65 3.69 18.84
N GLU A 116 26.93 4.57 19.79
CA GLU A 116 28.28 4.74 20.34
C GLU A 116 28.80 3.47 21.04
N ARG A 117 27.92 2.68 21.67
CA ARG A 117 28.32 1.36 22.21
C ARG A 117 28.83 0.40 21.15
N MET A 118 28.38 0.55 19.90
CA MET A 118 28.86 -0.26 18.78
C MET A 118 30.16 0.27 18.18
N ARG A 119 30.37 1.60 18.23
CA ARG A 119 31.34 2.31 17.37
C ARG A 119 32.46 3.01 18.13
N GLY A 120 32.33 3.21 19.44
CA GLY A 120 33.12 4.17 20.21
C GLY A 120 32.36 5.49 20.43
N ARG A 121 32.89 6.36 21.28
CA ARG A 121 32.24 7.63 21.64
C ARG A 121 32.54 8.72 20.60
N TYR A 122 31.51 9.42 20.13
CA TYR A 122 31.60 10.48 19.11
C TYR A 122 30.97 11.78 19.62
N GLY A 123 30.78 12.77 18.73
CA GLY A 123 30.40 14.16 19.05
C GLY A 123 29.07 14.37 19.78
N GLY A 124 28.31 13.31 20.06
CA GLY A 124 27.10 13.32 20.87
C GLY A 124 25.84 13.78 20.12
N VAL A 125 24.81 14.15 20.89
CA VAL A 125 23.56 14.74 20.37
C VAL A 125 23.79 16.22 20.09
N ALA A 126 23.46 16.68 18.90
CA ALA A 126 23.63 18.07 18.48
C ALA A 126 22.30 18.73 18.09
N GLU A 127 22.18 20.02 18.43
CA GLU A 127 21.19 20.90 17.81
C GLU A 127 21.88 21.60 16.64
N PRO A 128 21.52 21.32 15.38
CA PRO A 128 22.17 21.99 14.27
C PRO A 128 21.75 23.45 14.28
N ARG A 129 22.73 24.34 14.51
CA ARG A 129 22.51 25.79 14.59
C ARG A 129 22.05 26.42 13.26
N ASN A 130 22.17 25.69 12.14
CA ASN A 130 21.73 26.11 10.80
C ASN A 130 21.33 24.90 9.93
N GLY A 131 20.04 24.78 9.59
CA GLY A 131 19.53 23.79 8.62
C GLY A 131 18.08 23.37 8.92
N PRO A 132 17.21 23.15 7.93
CA PRO A 132 15.82 22.81 8.18
C PRO A 132 15.69 21.34 8.59
N LEU A 133 15.77 21.04 9.90
CA LEU A 133 15.21 19.81 10.49
C LEU A 133 13.67 19.85 10.46
N ALA A 134 13.08 20.28 9.34
CA ALA A 134 11.66 20.50 9.19
C ALA A 134 10.86 19.21 9.41
N VAL A 135 11.48 18.05 9.16
CA VAL A 135 10.90 16.73 9.45
C VAL A 135 10.72 16.48 10.96
N LEU A 136 11.51 17.13 11.81
CA LEU A 136 11.43 17.04 13.27
C LEU A 136 10.57 18.14 13.90
N SER A 137 9.92 19.00 13.11
CA SER A 137 9.16 20.13 13.66
C SER A 137 8.05 19.62 14.58
N PRO A 138 8.02 20.01 15.88
CA PRO A 138 6.97 19.60 16.81
C PRO A 138 5.57 20.02 16.34
N ARG A 139 5.47 21.13 15.59
CA ARG A 139 4.21 21.58 15.00
C ARG A 139 3.70 20.63 13.91
N ALA A 140 4.61 20.01 13.16
CA ALA A 140 4.27 19.10 12.07
C ALA A 140 4.09 17.65 12.55
N LEU A 141 4.81 17.23 13.60
CA LEU A 141 4.75 15.88 14.16
C LEU A 141 3.69 15.67 15.23
N GLY A 142 3.21 16.74 15.87
CA GLY A 142 2.36 16.70 17.06
C GLY A 142 3.16 16.98 18.34
N LYS A 143 2.57 17.73 19.28
CA LYS A 143 3.25 18.23 20.48
C LYS A 143 3.70 17.14 21.47
N HIS A 144 3.13 15.94 21.36
CA HIS A 144 3.40 14.81 22.26
C HIS A 144 4.42 13.81 21.69
N THR A 145 4.81 13.98 20.43
CA THR A 145 5.73 13.08 19.73
C THR A 145 7.17 13.31 20.17
N SER A 146 7.81 12.26 20.72
CA SER A 146 9.26 12.27 20.95
C SER A 146 9.98 12.05 19.62
N ALA A 147 10.83 12.97 19.20
CA ALA A 147 11.38 12.96 17.84
C ALA A 147 12.88 13.22 17.78
N CYS A 148 13.59 12.41 17.00
CA CYS A 148 14.99 12.66 16.66
C CYS A 148 15.31 12.24 15.21
N LEU A 149 16.39 12.79 14.67
CA LEU A 149 17.01 12.34 13.42
C LEU A 149 18.36 11.75 13.77
N VAL A 150 18.71 10.61 13.21
CA VAL A 150 20.01 9.96 13.42
C VAL A 150 20.73 9.79 12.09
N GLU A 151 21.93 10.37 12.03
CA GLU A 151 22.95 10.09 11.05
C GLU A 151 23.77 8.92 11.56
N VAL A 152 23.65 7.74 10.93
CA VAL A 152 24.19 6.50 11.54
C VAL A 152 25.72 6.37 11.41
N ASP A 153 26.31 6.99 10.38
CA ASP A 153 27.74 7.12 10.11
C ASP A 153 27.95 8.07 8.91
N TYR A 154 29.20 8.34 8.53
CA TYR A 154 29.56 9.16 7.37
C TYR A 154 29.77 8.32 6.11
N LEU A 155 28.82 8.34 5.17
CA LEU A 155 28.90 7.60 3.91
C LEU A 155 30.05 8.07 3.00
N SER A 156 30.53 9.30 3.18
CA SER A 156 31.71 9.83 2.49
C SER A 156 33.03 9.20 2.93
N ASN A 157 33.08 8.57 4.11
CA ASN A 157 34.26 7.87 4.61
C ASN A 157 34.32 6.45 4.04
N PRO A 158 35.38 6.05 3.29
CA PRO A 158 35.46 4.73 2.66
C PRO A 158 35.33 3.55 3.64
N ARG A 159 35.84 3.71 4.87
CA ARG A 159 35.72 2.67 5.91
C ARG A 159 34.28 2.56 6.40
N SER A 160 33.59 3.67 6.56
CA SER A 160 32.17 3.71 6.94
C SER A 160 31.27 3.18 5.83
N GLU A 161 31.50 3.56 4.58
CA GLU A 161 30.79 3.00 3.43
C GLU A 161 30.95 1.48 3.34
N THR A 162 32.17 0.97 3.49
CA THR A 162 32.45 -0.48 3.44
C THR A 162 31.64 -1.24 4.48
N ARG A 163 31.50 -0.69 5.70
CA ARG A 163 30.70 -1.30 6.75
C ARG A 163 29.21 -1.17 6.48
N LEU A 164 28.74 0.00 6.07
CA LEU A 164 27.33 0.21 5.73
C LEU A 164 26.90 -0.66 4.55
N ARG A 165 27.80 -1.12 3.68
CA ARG A 165 27.51 -2.15 2.66
C ARG A 165 27.29 -3.54 3.23
N ASP A 166 27.83 -3.87 4.40
CA ASP A 166 27.58 -5.15 5.06
C ASP A 166 26.15 -5.18 5.63
N PRO A 167 25.27 -6.09 5.14
CA PRO A 167 23.94 -6.26 5.68
C PRO A 167 23.91 -6.56 7.18
N ARG A 168 24.96 -7.20 7.72
CA ARG A 168 25.06 -7.53 9.15
C ARG A 168 25.24 -6.27 9.99
N GLU A 169 26.05 -5.31 9.51
CA GLU A 169 26.22 -4.01 10.18
C GLU A 169 24.89 -3.24 10.18
N ARG A 170 24.19 -3.19 9.04
CA ARG A 170 22.88 -2.51 8.95
C ARG A 170 21.82 -3.14 9.86
N ALA A 171 21.79 -4.47 9.94
CA ALA A 171 20.92 -5.19 10.87
C ALA A 171 21.27 -4.89 12.35
N ALA A 172 22.57 -4.82 12.68
CA ALA A 172 23.03 -4.47 14.03
C ALA A 172 22.67 -3.03 14.42
N ILE A 173 22.85 -2.08 13.50
CA ILE A 173 22.44 -0.67 13.67
C ILE A 173 20.93 -0.60 13.92
N GLY A 174 20.13 -1.28 13.09
CA GLY A 174 18.68 -1.33 13.26
C GLY A 174 18.25 -1.92 14.61
N ALA A 175 18.94 -2.98 15.08
CA ALA A 175 18.69 -3.57 16.39
C ALA A 175 19.03 -2.62 17.56
N ALA A 176 20.12 -1.86 17.44
CA ALA A 176 20.52 -0.88 18.46
C ALA A 176 19.52 0.28 18.56
N ILE A 177 19.08 0.83 17.43
CA ILE A 177 18.06 1.88 17.36
C ILE A 177 16.73 1.38 17.96
N ALA A 178 16.29 0.17 17.57
CA ALA A 178 15.06 -0.42 18.11
C ALA A 178 15.12 -0.60 19.64
N SER A 179 16.26 -1.05 20.17
CA SER A 179 16.45 -1.23 21.61
C SER A 179 16.38 0.10 22.36
N ALA A 180 17.02 1.15 21.83
CA ALA A 180 16.95 2.51 22.40
C ALA A 180 15.51 3.05 22.44
N ILE A 181 14.74 2.83 21.36
CA ILE A 181 13.33 3.20 21.30
C ILE A 181 12.54 2.45 22.37
N GLN A 182 12.71 1.13 22.50
CA GLN A 182 12.01 0.33 23.52
C GLN A 182 12.33 0.78 24.96
N GLU A 183 13.59 1.14 25.23
CA GLU A 183 13.99 1.70 26.53
C GLU A 183 13.35 3.06 26.82
N HIS A 184 13.31 3.96 25.83
CA HIS A 184 12.63 5.26 25.95
C HIS A 184 11.15 5.08 26.28
N ILE A 185 10.49 4.20 25.54
CA ILE A 185 9.09 3.82 25.73
C ILE A 185 8.84 3.30 27.16
N ALA A 186 9.67 2.38 27.64
CA ALA A 186 9.51 1.78 28.96
C ALA A 186 9.65 2.80 30.09
N ARG A 187 10.52 3.81 29.95
CA ARG A 187 10.75 4.87 30.93
C ARG A 187 9.64 5.93 30.98
N GLY A 188 8.89 6.10 29.90
CA GLY A 188 7.74 7.04 29.83
C GLY A 188 6.51 6.61 30.62
N ARG A 189 6.41 5.34 31.04
CA ARG A 189 5.31 4.82 31.88
C ARG A 189 5.56 5.13 33.37
N ARG A 190 4.97 6.19 33.92
CA ARG A 190 4.91 6.41 35.38
C ARG A 190 3.86 5.49 36.04
N PRO A 191 4.13 4.90 37.23
CA PRO A 191 3.14 4.17 38.03
C PRO A 191 2.32 5.16 38.85
N GLY A 192 1.02 5.28 38.57
CA GLY A 192 0.20 6.26 39.27
C GLY A 192 -1.17 6.52 38.65
N ARG A 193 -1.92 5.47 38.34
CA ARG A 193 -3.38 5.43 38.49
C ARG A 193 -3.78 3.97 38.61
N ALA A 194 -4.37 3.63 39.76
CA ALA A 194 -5.01 2.33 39.94
C ALA A 194 -6.08 2.16 38.86
N LEU A 195 -6.15 0.96 38.29
CA LEU A 195 -7.21 0.57 37.38
C LEU A 195 -8.49 0.44 38.21
N ASP A 196 -9.30 1.50 38.25
CA ASP A 196 -10.68 1.40 38.71
C ASP A 196 -11.53 0.76 37.60
N ALA A 197 -12.32 -0.24 37.99
CA ALA A 197 -13.15 -1.07 37.12
C ALA A 197 -14.40 -0.33 36.57
N GLY A 198 -14.25 0.94 36.18
CA GLY A 198 -15.33 1.80 35.69
C GLY A 198 -14.91 2.83 34.63
N ASP A 199 -13.70 2.73 34.05
CA ASP A 199 -13.16 3.72 33.10
C ASP A 199 -12.80 3.14 31.71
N PHE A 200 -13.38 1.99 31.35
CA PHE A 200 -13.32 1.48 29.97
C PHE A 200 -14.72 1.15 29.48
N ASP A 201 -15.34 2.14 28.83
CA ASP A 201 -16.41 1.92 27.88
C ASP A 201 -16.18 2.87 26.68
N ASP A 202 -15.65 2.25 25.63
CA ASP A 202 -15.55 2.63 24.21
C ASP A 202 -14.64 3.75 23.65
N ALA A 203 -13.98 3.32 22.56
CA ALA A 203 -13.54 4.04 21.37
C ALA A 203 -12.53 5.19 21.50
N ASP A 204 -11.22 4.86 21.44
CA ASP A 204 -10.28 5.51 20.49
C ASP A 204 -8.87 4.88 20.55
N GLN A 205 -8.84 3.56 20.32
CA GLN A 205 -7.61 2.81 20.03
C GLN A 205 -7.60 2.27 18.58
N LEU A 206 -8.55 2.69 17.74
CA LEU A 206 -8.87 2.03 16.48
C LEU A 206 -8.19 2.64 15.24
N GLY A 207 -7.60 3.84 15.33
CA GLY A 207 -7.08 4.58 14.17
C GLY A 207 -5.84 4.01 13.50
N ALA A 208 -4.90 3.46 14.27
CA ALA A 208 -3.62 2.96 13.77
C ALA A 208 -3.66 1.48 13.35
N ASP A 209 -4.68 0.75 13.81
CA ASP A 209 -5.02 -0.61 13.35
C ASP A 209 -5.77 -0.61 12.00
N LEU A 210 -6.11 0.57 11.45
CA LEU A 210 -6.87 0.72 10.19
C LEU A 210 -6.05 0.57 8.89
N VAL A 211 -4.75 0.31 8.96
CA VAL A 211 -4.02 -0.33 7.84
C VAL A 211 -4.20 -1.85 7.88
N ASN A 212 -4.56 -2.40 9.05
CA ASN A 212 -4.75 -3.82 9.24
C ASN A 212 -6.22 -4.23 9.13
N ALA A 213 -7.25 -3.46 9.44
CA ALA A 213 -8.63 -3.98 9.51
C ALA A 213 -9.24 -4.69 8.25
N ARG A 214 -8.70 -4.57 7.03
CA ARG A 214 -8.99 -5.53 5.91
C ARG A 214 -7.80 -6.39 5.46
N LEU A 215 -6.58 -6.10 5.93
CA LEU A 215 -5.38 -6.95 5.81
C LEU A 215 -5.23 -7.94 6.99
N SER A 216 -6.01 -7.78 8.06
CA SER A 216 -6.03 -8.54 9.32
C SER A 216 -7.25 -9.43 9.44
N ASP A 217 -8.28 -9.18 8.63
CA ASP A 217 -9.33 -10.15 8.44
C ASP A 217 -8.74 -11.37 7.74
N ARG A 218 -8.24 -12.30 8.56
CA ARG A 218 -7.59 -13.56 8.17
C ARG A 218 -8.60 -14.66 7.89
N ARG A 219 -9.90 -14.35 7.86
CA ARG A 219 -10.90 -15.37 7.55
C ARG A 219 -10.68 -15.85 6.12
N ALA A 220 -10.30 -17.11 6.06
CA ALA A 220 -10.11 -17.87 4.86
C ALA A 220 -10.65 -19.28 5.10
N VAL A 221 -11.17 -19.91 4.07
CA VAL A 221 -11.65 -21.29 4.10
C VAL A 221 -10.55 -22.30 3.74
N SER A 222 -9.38 -21.81 3.35
CA SER A 222 -8.17 -22.60 3.11
C SER A 222 -6.90 -21.81 3.46
N THR A 223 -5.75 -22.48 3.44
CA THR A 223 -4.47 -21.91 3.90
C THR A 223 -3.52 -21.57 2.75
N THR A 224 -2.68 -20.56 2.98
CA THR A 224 -1.57 -20.22 2.09
C THR A 224 -0.64 -21.41 1.86
N ASP A 225 -0.32 -22.19 2.89
CA ASP A 225 0.56 -23.37 2.74
C ASP A 225 -0.04 -24.42 1.80
N ALA A 226 -1.34 -24.71 1.91
CA ALA A 226 -2.02 -25.62 1.00
C ALA A 226 -2.00 -25.11 -0.44
N ALA A 227 -2.18 -23.81 -0.63
CA ALA A 227 -2.10 -23.16 -1.93
C ALA A 227 -0.69 -23.23 -2.55
N LEU A 228 0.34 -22.97 -1.75
CA LEU A 228 1.73 -23.05 -2.19
C LEU A 228 2.13 -24.48 -2.57
N ALA A 229 1.63 -25.48 -1.86
CA ALA A 229 1.82 -26.89 -2.20
C ALA A 229 1.22 -27.24 -3.57
N ILE A 230 0.03 -26.72 -3.89
CA ILE A 230 -0.61 -26.88 -5.20
C ILE A 230 0.24 -26.22 -6.30
N VAL A 231 0.72 -24.98 -6.08
CA VAL A 231 1.57 -24.30 -7.08
C VAL A 231 2.89 -25.04 -7.29
N ALA A 232 3.44 -25.69 -6.27
CA ALA A 232 4.65 -26.48 -6.39
C ALA A 232 4.50 -27.67 -7.36
N GLU A 233 3.28 -28.18 -7.60
CA GLU A 233 3.03 -29.19 -8.63
C GLU A 233 3.41 -28.72 -10.04
N LEU A 234 3.36 -27.40 -10.29
CA LEU A 234 3.81 -26.84 -11.56
C LEU A 234 5.33 -26.73 -11.67
N ASP A 235 6.12 -26.77 -10.59
CA ASP A 235 7.57 -26.63 -10.72
C ASP A 235 8.21 -27.79 -11.48
N THR A 236 7.71 -28.99 -11.22
CA THR A 236 8.21 -30.24 -11.81
C THR A 236 7.34 -30.76 -12.95
N TRP A 237 6.29 -30.04 -13.32
CA TRP A 237 5.39 -30.43 -14.39
C TRP A 237 6.10 -30.29 -15.75
N SER A 238 6.03 -31.33 -16.57
CA SER A 238 6.70 -31.42 -17.88
C SER A 238 5.73 -31.54 -19.05
N GLY A 239 4.43 -31.33 -18.80
CA GLY A 239 3.41 -31.35 -19.85
C GLY A 239 3.46 -30.12 -20.76
N SER A 240 2.67 -30.15 -21.83
CA SER A 240 2.51 -29.00 -22.72
C SER A 240 1.33 -28.16 -22.25
N SER A 241 1.57 -26.87 -22.00
CA SER A 241 0.52 -25.90 -21.75
C SER A 241 -0.05 -25.39 -23.08
N PRO A 242 -1.38 -25.16 -23.18
CA PRO A 242 -1.94 -24.46 -24.33
C PRO A 242 -1.52 -22.98 -24.39
N TRP A 243 -0.99 -22.44 -23.29
CA TRP A 243 -0.49 -21.07 -23.22
C TRP A 243 0.98 -21.00 -23.62
N THR A 244 1.34 -19.94 -24.35
CA THR A 244 2.74 -19.55 -24.56
C THR A 244 3.25 -18.67 -23.42
N LEU A 245 3.43 -19.27 -22.23
CA LEU A 245 3.87 -18.60 -21.00
C LEU A 245 5.01 -19.38 -20.33
N ASP A 246 6.00 -18.65 -19.81
CA ASP A 246 7.11 -19.23 -19.06
C ASP A 246 6.62 -19.79 -17.71
N GLN A 247 6.81 -21.08 -17.49
CA GLN A 247 6.33 -21.80 -16.31
C GLN A 247 6.92 -21.26 -15.01
N ALA A 248 8.21 -20.92 -15.00
CA ALA A 248 8.89 -20.39 -13.83
C ALA A 248 8.38 -18.98 -13.46
N ALA A 249 8.15 -18.13 -14.46
CA ALA A 249 7.57 -16.80 -14.27
C ALA A 249 6.12 -16.87 -13.79
N VAL A 250 5.32 -17.81 -14.31
CA VAL A 250 3.94 -18.03 -13.85
C VAL A 250 3.94 -18.52 -12.39
N THR A 251 4.66 -19.58 -12.08
CA THR A 251 4.71 -20.13 -10.71
C THR A 251 5.27 -19.15 -9.69
N GLY A 252 6.36 -18.45 -10.02
CA GLY A 252 6.91 -17.38 -9.19
C GLY A 252 5.88 -16.30 -8.89
N ARG A 253 5.13 -15.86 -9.91
CA ARG A 253 4.10 -14.85 -9.74
C ARG A 253 2.89 -15.36 -8.95
N LEU A 254 2.48 -16.62 -9.12
CA LEU A 254 1.40 -17.21 -8.32
C LEU A 254 1.76 -17.23 -6.83
N ARG A 255 3.02 -17.54 -6.48
CA ARG A 255 3.49 -17.47 -5.08
C ARG A 255 3.43 -16.05 -4.53
N ASP A 256 3.83 -15.05 -5.30
CA ASP A 256 3.72 -13.63 -4.88
C ASP A 256 2.26 -13.29 -4.53
N LEU A 257 1.31 -13.69 -5.39
CA LEU A 257 -0.11 -13.39 -5.26
C LEU A 257 -0.77 -14.14 -4.10
N ILE A 258 -0.41 -15.40 -3.88
CA ILE A 258 -0.89 -16.20 -2.74
C ILE A 258 -0.41 -15.61 -1.41
N ASN A 259 0.87 -15.20 -1.36
CA ASN A 259 1.44 -14.60 -0.14
C ASN A 259 0.94 -13.17 0.09
N ASN A 260 0.61 -12.45 -0.99
CA ASN A 260 0.12 -11.09 -0.90
C ASN A 260 -0.88 -10.76 -2.03
N PRO A 261 -2.18 -11.02 -1.80
CA PRO A 261 -3.23 -10.77 -2.79
C PRO A 261 -3.38 -9.30 -3.20
N ILE A 262 -2.82 -8.33 -2.45
CA ILE A 262 -2.82 -6.91 -2.86
C ILE A 262 -2.01 -6.68 -4.14
N LEU A 263 -1.13 -7.62 -4.52
CA LEU A 263 -0.23 -7.44 -5.65
C LEU A 263 -0.89 -7.60 -7.02
N TYR A 264 -2.14 -8.07 -7.15
CA TYR A 264 -2.83 -8.18 -8.44
C TYR A 264 -2.82 -6.84 -9.17
N SER A 265 -2.34 -6.81 -10.42
CA SER A 265 -2.30 -5.56 -11.17
C SER A 265 -2.80 -5.77 -12.59
N GLN A 266 -3.84 -5.02 -12.97
CA GLN A 266 -4.28 -4.93 -14.36
C GLN A 266 -3.31 -4.14 -15.25
N ALA A 267 -2.26 -3.54 -14.68
CA ALA A 267 -1.38 -2.61 -15.37
C ALA A 267 -2.20 -1.51 -16.09
N SER A 268 -2.04 -1.33 -17.40
CA SER A 268 -2.78 -0.35 -18.20
C SER A 268 -4.04 -0.93 -18.88
N THR A 269 -4.44 -2.16 -18.56
CA THR A 269 -5.58 -2.85 -19.21
C THR A 269 -6.89 -2.60 -18.47
N PRO A 270 -8.07 -2.70 -19.12
CA PRO A 270 -9.38 -2.51 -18.49
C PRO A 270 -9.82 -3.72 -17.62
N LEU A 271 -8.89 -4.48 -17.06
CA LEU A 271 -9.15 -5.70 -16.28
C LEU A 271 -9.33 -5.43 -14.77
N CYS A 272 -9.81 -4.24 -14.41
CA CYS A 272 -10.01 -3.83 -13.01
C CYS A 272 -11.00 -4.73 -12.26
N GLY A 273 -12.04 -5.23 -12.95
CA GLY A 273 -13.02 -6.18 -12.39
C GLY A 273 -12.38 -7.51 -11.99
N PRO A 274 -11.77 -8.27 -12.93
CA PRO A 274 -11.04 -9.49 -12.63
C PRO A 274 -9.97 -9.30 -11.55
N ALA A 275 -9.22 -8.19 -11.61
CA ALA A 275 -8.20 -7.89 -10.61
C ALA A 275 -8.82 -7.75 -9.19
N ALA A 276 -9.94 -7.03 -9.07
CA ALA A 276 -10.67 -6.87 -7.81
C ALA A 276 -11.21 -8.21 -7.29
N PHE A 277 -11.78 -9.02 -8.19
CA PHE A 277 -12.28 -10.36 -7.86
C PHE A 277 -11.17 -11.27 -7.32
N TYR A 278 -10.06 -11.42 -8.05
CA TYR A 278 -8.96 -12.28 -7.62
C TYR A 278 -8.28 -11.79 -6.35
N THR A 279 -8.22 -10.47 -6.13
CA THR A 279 -7.68 -9.89 -4.89
C THR A 279 -8.46 -10.39 -3.67
N ILE A 280 -9.79 -10.39 -3.72
CA ILE A 280 -10.61 -10.85 -2.59
C ILE A 280 -10.69 -12.38 -2.54
N TRP A 281 -10.85 -13.07 -3.66
CA TRP A 281 -10.98 -14.53 -3.65
C TRP A 281 -9.71 -15.24 -3.19
N THR A 282 -8.53 -14.82 -3.69
CA THR A 282 -7.24 -15.40 -3.27
C THR A 282 -6.99 -15.22 -1.78
N LYS A 283 -7.46 -14.11 -1.20
CA LYS A 283 -7.41 -13.89 0.25
C LYS A 283 -8.30 -14.87 1.01
N ARG A 284 -9.50 -15.20 0.48
CA ARG A 284 -10.49 -16.04 1.19
C ARG A 284 -10.31 -17.53 0.97
N ASP A 285 -9.84 -17.94 -0.20
CA ASP A 285 -9.65 -19.35 -0.51
C ASP A 285 -8.39 -19.51 -1.39
N PRO A 286 -7.19 -19.30 -0.81
CA PRO A 286 -5.94 -19.37 -1.54
C PRO A 286 -5.73 -20.74 -2.21
N ALA A 287 -6.20 -21.85 -1.61
CA ALA A 287 -6.03 -23.19 -2.17
C ALA A 287 -6.93 -23.43 -3.39
N ALA A 288 -8.21 -23.03 -3.35
CA ALA A 288 -9.07 -23.13 -4.53
C ALA A 288 -8.59 -22.21 -5.66
N PHE A 289 -8.12 -21.00 -5.33
CA PHE A 289 -7.44 -20.13 -6.28
C PHE A 289 -6.22 -20.81 -6.91
N ALA A 290 -5.35 -21.43 -6.11
CA ALA A 290 -4.16 -22.11 -6.62
C ALA A 290 -4.51 -23.25 -7.59
N ARG A 291 -5.51 -24.08 -7.25
CA ARG A 291 -5.99 -25.13 -8.16
C ARG A 291 -6.54 -24.55 -9.45
N HIS A 292 -7.37 -23.51 -9.35
CA HIS A 292 -7.87 -22.79 -10.51
C HIS A 292 -6.74 -22.32 -11.44
N ALA A 293 -5.72 -21.67 -10.87
CA ALA A 293 -4.59 -21.14 -11.64
C ALA A 293 -3.75 -22.25 -12.27
N VAL A 294 -3.50 -23.34 -11.55
CA VAL A 294 -2.75 -24.50 -12.03
C VAL A 294 -3.50 -25.22 -13.16
N ASP A 295 -4.80 -25.47 -13.00
CA ASP A 295 -5.62 -26.12 -14.03
C ASP A 295 -5.72 -25.24 -15.29
N LEU A 296 -5.89 -23.93 -15.10
CA LEU A 296 -5.94 -22.98 -16.20
C LEU A 296 -4.62 -22.99 -16.97
N TYR A 297 -3.47 -22.99 -16.29
CA TYR A 297 -2.17 -23.09 -16.94
C TYR A 297 -1.98 -24.43 -17.67
N LYS A 298 -2.29 -25.56 -17.03
CA LYS A 298 -2.06 -26.89 -17.61
C LYS A 298 -2.97 -27.18 -18.79
N THR A 299 -4.23 -26.76 -18.72
CA THR A 299 -5.29 -27.23 -19.64
C THR A 299 -5.98 -26.14 -20.44
N GLY A 300 -5.75 -24.87 -20.11
CA GLY A 300 -6.46 -23.73 -20.71
C GLY A 300 -7.90 -23.57 -20.19
N ARG A 301 -8.31 -24.40 -19.22
CA ARG A 301 -9.64 -24.36 -18.61
C ARG A 301 -9.51 -24.56 -17.09
N ALA A 302 -10.44 -24.01 -16.32
CA ALA A 302 -10.44 -24.16 -14.87
C ALA A 302 -11.84 -23.96 -14.30
N GLN A 303 -11.96 -24.11 -12.98
CA GLN A 303 -13.20 -23.85 -12.24
C GLN A 303 -12.99 -22.74 -11.21
N ILE A 304 -14.01 -21.94 -10.99
CA ILE A 304 -14.18 -21.03 -9.85
C ILE A 304 -15.40 -21.55 -9.10
N GLY A 305 -15.17 -22.47 -8.16
CA GLY A 305 -16.23 -23.28 -7.56
C GLY A 305 -17.13 -23.91 -8.63
N SER A 306 -18.37 -23.42 -8.78
CA SER A 306 -19.32 -23.92 -9.78
C SER A 306 -19.22 -23.26 -11.17
N TYR A 307 -18.40 -22.23 -11.35
CA TYR A 307 -18.28 -21.48 -12.60
C TYR A 307 -17.09 -21.95 -13.44
N ALA A 308 -17.37 -22.40 -14.67
CA ALA A 308 -16.35 -22.86 -15.59
C ALA A 308 -15.65 -21.67 -16.27
N VAL A 309 -14.32 -21.60 -16.15
CA VAL A 309 -13.48 -20.67 -16.90
C VAL A 309 -12.92 -21.37 -18.12
N ALA A 310 -13.25 -20.84 -19.29
CA ALA A 310 -13.13 -21.51 -20.57
C ALA A 310 -12.89 -20.49 -21.69
N PRO A 311 -11.73 -19.81 -21.72
CA PRO A 311 -11.43 -18.84 -22.76
C PRO A 311 -11.41 -19.48 -24.15
N SER A 312 -11.63 -18.63 -25.15
CA SER A 312 -11.54 -19.00 -26.56
C SER A 312 -10.15 -19.52 -26.92
N GLY A 313 -10.09 -20.44 -27.90
CA GLY A 313 -8.82 -20.89 -28.46
C GLY A 313 -8.01 -19.75 -29.09
N ALA A 314 -8.66 -18.65 -29.49
CA ALA A 314 -7.99 -17.46 -30.00
C ALA A 314 -7.14 -16.78 -28.92
N LEU A 315 -7.66 -16.67 -27.68
CA LEU A 315 -6.88 -16.15 -26.55
C LEU A 315 -5.75 -17.10 -26.14
N LEU A 316 -6.04 -18.41 -26.04
CA LEU A 316 -5.03 -19.40 -25.61
C LEU A 316 -3.78 -19.38 -26.50
N ARG A 317 -3.95 -19.18 -27.80
CA ARG A 317 -2.85 -19.12 -28.78
C ARG A 317 -2.11 -17.79 -28.82
N GLN A 318 -2.48 -16.80 -28.01
CA GLN A 318 -1.78 -15.51 -28.03
C GLN A 318 -0.41 -15.59 -27.39
N SER A 319 0.58 -15.05 -28.11
CA SER A 319 1.93 -14.90 -27.62
C SER A 319 2.03 -13.72 -26.65
N TYR A 320 2.24 -14.01 -25.35
CA TYR A 320 2.45 -12.99 -24.32
C TYR A 320 3.61 -12.03 -24.66
N SER A 321 4.74 -12.54 -25.18
CA SER A 321 5.89 -11.71 -25.55
C SER A 321 5.53 -10.72 -26.65
N ALA A 322 4.91 -11.18 -27.74
CA ALA A 322 4.39 -10.32 -28.80
C ALA A 322 3.34 -9.30 -28.28
N ALA A 323 2.43 -9.71 -27.42
CA ALA A 323 1.43 -8.83 -26.82
C ALA A 323 2.08 -7.73 -25.95
N LYS A 324 3.05 -8.12 -25.12
CA LYS A 324 3.88 -7.20 -24.34
C LYS A 324 4.62 -6.21 -25.24
N SER A 325 5.29 -6.69 -26.29
CA SER A 325 6.01 -5.81 -27.23
C SER A 325 5.11 -4.81 -27.93
N ARG A 326 3.90 -5.21 -28.34
CA ARG A 326 2.90 -4.30 -28.93
C ARG A 326 2.45 -3.23 -27.94
N ALA A 327 2.14 -3.63 -26.71
CA ALA A 327 1.73 -2.69 -25.67
C ALA A 327 2.85 -1.70 -25.32
N GLU A 328 4.10 -2.17 -25.16
CA GLU A 328 5.26 -1.33 -24.90
C GLU A 328 5.51 -0.33 -26.04
N ALA A 329 5.36 -0.77 -27.30
CA ALA A 329 5.42 0.12 -28.47
C ALA A 329 4.33 1.21 -28.44
N ALA A 330 3.15 0.88 -27.90
CA ALA A 330 2.04 1.80 -27.67
C ALA A 330 2.13 2.56 -26.32
N ARG A 331 3.23 2.42 -25.57
CA ARG A 331 3.47 3.02 -24.24
C ARG A 331 2.48 2.60 -23.15
N TYR A 332 1.91 1.40 -23.26
CA TYR A 332 1.08 0.77 -22.25
C TYR A 332 1.82 -0.36 -21.53
N ALA A 333 1.51 -0.56 -20.25
CA ALA A 333 2.01 -1.69 -19.48
C ALA A 333 1.02 -2.85 -19.52
N VAL A 334 1.53 -4.07 -19.68
CA VAL A 334 0.73 -5.31 -19.59
C VAL A 334 0.84 -5.96 -18.22
N PRO A 335 -0.20 -6.67 -17.75
CA PRO A 335 -0.10 -7.51 -16.56
C PRO A 335 1.04 -8.52 -16.68
N ARG A 336 1.61 -8.94 -15.54
CA ARG A 336 2.59 -10.04 -15.52
C ARG A 336 1.92 -11.34 -15.98
N MET A 337 2.70 -12.33 -16.43
CA MET A 337 2.19 -13.55 -17.08
C MET A 337 1.03 -14.25 -16.35
N ALA A 338 1.12 -14.45 -15.03
CA ALA A 338 0.03 -15.07 -14.28
C ALA A 338 -1.21 -14.17 -14.18
N ASP A 339 -1.03 -12.89 -13.86
CA ASP A 339 -2.09 -11.88 -13.85
C ASP A 339 -2.81 -11.81 -15.22
N TRP A 340 -2.03 -11.80 -16.30
CA TRP A 340 -2.48 -11.79 -17.69
C TRP A 340 -3.36 -13.02 -17.98
N MET A 341 -2.84 -14.22 -17.69
CA MET A 341 -3.56 -15.48 -17.90
C MET A 341 -4.90 -15.51 -17.13
N LEU A 342 -4.85 -15.21 -15.83
CA LEU A 342 -6.00 -15.31 -14.93
C LEU A 342 -7.12 -14.32 -15.29
N MET A 343 -6.76 -13.05 -15.46
CA MET A 343 -7.73 -11.98 -15.71
C MET A 343 -8.24 -12.00 -17.15
N GLY A 344 -7.37 -12.31 -18.10
CA GLY A 344 -7.76 -12.46 -19.50
C GLY A 344 -8.71 -13.64 -19.70
N ALA A 345 -8.42 -14.79 -19.09
CA ALA A 345 -9.22 -15.99 -19.25
C ALA A 345 -10.65 -15.83 -18.73
N ILE A 346 -10.81 -15.31 -17.49
CA ILE A 346 -12.14 -15.13 -16.91
C ILE A 346 -12.95 -14.09 -17.69
N ARG A 347 -12.32 -12.99 -18.14
CA ARG A 347 -13.00 -11.96 -18.93
C ARG A 347 -13.42 -12.47 -20.30
N ASN A 348 -12.55 -13.21 -21.01
CA ASN A 348 -12.85 -13.79 -22.32
C ASN A 348 -13.85 -14.95 -22.25
N THR A 349 -14.11 -15.53 -21.07
CA THR A 349 -15.15 -16.54 -20.89
C THR A 349 -16.56 -15.95 -20.88
N GLU A 350 -16.74 -14.75 -20.30
CA GLU A 350 -18.08 -14.12 -20.22
C GLU A 350 -18.54 -13.53 -21.56
N ASP A 351 -17.61 -13.27 -22.49
CA ASP A 351 -17.90 -12.44 -23.66
C ASP A 351 -17.19 -12.94 -24.92
N ASP A 352 -18.00 -13.50 -25.83
CA ASP A 352 -17.57 -13.95 -27.17
C ASP A 352 -17.08 -12.80 -28.05
N ILE A 353 -17.41 -11.53 -27.72
CA ILE A 353 -16.94 -10.33 -28.44
C ILE A 353 -15.80 -9.60 -27.72
N PHE A 354 -15.38 -10.05 -26.52
CA PHE A 354 -14.17 -9.52 -25.88
C PHE A 354 -12.93 -10.01 -26.61
N VAL A 355 -12.46 -9.18 -27.56
CA VAL A 355 -11.20 -9.39 -28.27
C VAL A 355 -10.08 -8.68 -27.50
N TRP A 356 -9.45 -9.43 -26.60
CA TRP A 356 -8.21 -9.00 -25.97
C TRP A 356 -7.04 -9.39 -26.85
N ASP A 357 -6.17 -8.46 -27.23
CA ASP A 357 -4.95 -8.78 -27.99
C ASP A 357 -3.73 -9.01 -27.07
N GLY A 358 -3.97 -9.15 -25.78
CA GLY A 358 -2.96 -9.40 -24.76
C GLY A 358 -2.26 -8.13 -24.25
N GLY A 359 -2.68 -6.94 -24.66
CA GLY A 359 -2.17 -5.69 -24.09
C GLY A 359 -3.03 -4.46 -24.33
N THR A 360 -3.94 -4.54 -25.30
CA THR A 360 -4.97 -3.58 -25.61
C THR A 360 -6.31 -4.31 -25.81
N VAL A 361 -7.41 -3.58 -25.73
CA VAL A 361 -8.76 -4.10 -25.94
C VAL A 361 -9.37 -3.35 -27.12
N GLY A 362 -9.91 -4.08 -28.09
CA GLY A 362 -10.65 -3.48 -29.21
C GLY A 362 -12.00 -2.95 -28.73
N ASP A 363 -12.30 -1.68 -29.00
CA ASP A 363 -13.42 -0.89 -28.46
C ASP A 363 -13.52 -0.87 -26.91
N SER A 364 -13.46 0.33 -26.33
CA SER A 364 -13.39 0.58 -24.88
C SER A 364 -14.52 -0.04 -24.04
N LEU A 365 -15.61 -0.52 -24.67
CA LEU A 365 -16.73 -1.18 -24.01
C LEU A 365 -16.57 -2.71 -23.91
N SER A 366 -15.87 -3.36 -24.83
CA SER A 366 -15.79 -4.83 -24.88
C SER A 366 -15.01 -5.40 -23.69
N GLY A 367 -14.17 -4.61 -23.01
CA GLY A 367 -13.38 -5.03 -21.85
C GLY A 367 -14.02 -4.80 -20.48
N ILE A 368 -15.16 -4.12 -20.41
CA ILE A 368 -15.79 -3.77 -19.14
C ILE A 368 -16.31 -5.03 -18.46
N THR A 369 -16.02 -5.15 -17.17
CA THR A 369 -16.67 -6.14 -16.31
C THR A 369 -17.97 -5.56 -15.79
N PHE A 370 -19.09 -6.22 -16.06
CA PHE A 370 -20.38 -5.80 -15.54
C PHE A 370 -20.57 -6.26 -14.08
N PRO A 371 -21.31 -5.51 -13.25
CA PRO A 371 -21.50 -5.89 -11.85
C PRO A 371 -22.11 -7.29 -11.65
N GLN A 372 -22.98 -7.73 -12.57
CA GLN A 372 -23.59 -9.06 -12.50
C GLN A 372 -22.58 -10.19 -12.73
N GLU A 373 -21.52 -9.93 -13.51
CA GLU A 373 -20.44 -10.91 -13.72
C GLU A 373 -19.65 -11.09 -12.42
N LEU A 374 -19.26 -9.98 -11.77
CA LEU A 374 -18.61 -10.02 -10.45
C LEU A 374 -19.48 -10.72 -9.39
N GLU A 375 -20.78 -10.41 -9.36
CA GLU A 375 -21.75 -11.07 -8.48
C GLU A 375 -21.78 -12.59 -8.72
N ARG A 376 -21.82 -12.99 -10.00
CA ARG A 376 -21.81 -14.40 -10.42
C ARG A 376 -20.52 -15.10 -9.99
N TRP A 377 -19.36 -14.50 -10.26
CA TRP A 377 -18.07 -15.09 -9.91
C TRP A 377 -17.92 -15.26 -8.40
N LEU A 378 -18.29 -14.24 -7.62
CA LEU A 378 -18.23 -14.29 -6.16
C LEU A 378 -19.18 -15.34 -5.59
N THR A 379 -20.40 -15.42 -6.12
CA THR A 379 -21.36 -16.46 -5.73
C THR A 379 -20.84 -17.86 -6.06
N ALA A 380 -20.26 -18.03 -7.25
CA ALA A 380 -19.75 -19.31 -7.72
C ALA A 380 -18.59 -19.85 -6.89
N THR A 381 -17.82 -18.99 -6.20
CA THR A 381 -16.75 -19.44 -5.30
C THR A 381 -17.24 -20.36 -4.19
N GLY A 382 -18.51 -20.22 -3.77
CA GLY A 382 -19.06 -20.91 -2.59
C GLY A 382 -18.53 -20.42 -1.24
N VAL A 383 -17.63 -19.42 -1.24
CA VAL A 383 -17.03 -18.84 -0.02
C VAL A 383 -18.01 -17.93 0.73
N TYR A 384 -18.84 -17.20 -0.03
CA TYR A 384 -19.73 -16.19 0.51
C TYR A 384 -21.14 -16.76 0.69
N ARG A 385 -21.72 -16.55 1.87
CA ARG A 385 -23.11 -16.90 2.16
C ARG A 385 -24.08 -15.97 1.42
N ARG A 386 -23.67 -14.73 1.17
CA ARG A 386 -24.47 -13.71 0.49
C ARG A 386 -23.55 -12.84 -0.37
N VAL A 387 -23.99 -12.55 -1.59
CA VAL A 387 -23.42 -11.52 -2.46
C VAL A 387 -24.55 -10.57 -2.83
N ASP A 388 -24.36 -9.28 -2.58
CA ASP A 388 -25.36 -8.23 -2.74
C ASP A 388 -24.87 -7.18 -3.75
N ASN A 389 -25.46 -7.17 -4.93
CA ASN A 389 -25.12 -6.22 -5.99
C ASN A 389 -25.94 -4.93 -5.85
N ARG A 390 -25.32 -3.91 -5.26
CA ARG A 390 -25.91 -2.57 -5.05
C ARG A 390 -25.60 -1.60 -6.19
N MET A 391 -24.92 -2.05 -7.25
CA MET A 391 -24.73 -1.28 -8.47
C MET A 391 -25.96 -1.41 -9.40
N GLY A 392 -26.64 -2.55 -9.31
CA GLY A 392 -27.73 -2.92 -10.21
C GLY A 392 -27.21 -3.62 -11.46
N THR A 393 -28.13 -3.93 -12.37
CA THR A 393 -27.86 -4.74 -13.56
C THR A 393 -28.10 -3.95 -14.85
N GLY A 394 -27.32 -4.22 -15.89
CA GLY A 394 -27.46 -3.59 -17.21
C GLY A 394 -27.27 -2.09 -17.12
N LEU A 395 -28.16 -1.31 -17.75
CA LEU A 395 -28.07 0.16 -17.73
C LEU A 395 -28.16 0.77 -16.33
N ALA A 396 -28.78 0.08 -15.36
CA ALA A 396 -28.86 0.58 -13.98
C ALA A 396 -27.48 0.69 -13.31
N ALA A 397 -26.50 -0.12 -13.73
CA ALA A 397 -25.12 -0.05 -13.26
C ALA A 397 -24.40 1.24 -13.69
N LEU A 398 -24.89 1.92 -14.73
CA LEU A 398 -24.33 3.16 -15.26
C LEU A 398 -24.89 4.41 -14.55
N SER A 399 -25.83 4.23 -13.61
CA SER A 399 -26.44 5.33 -12.87
C SER A 399 -25.72 5.56 -11.54
N PRO A 400 -25.23 6.78 -11.24
CA PRO A 400 -24.63 7.09 -9.95
C PRO A 400 -25.57 6.80 -8.79
N LYS A 401 -25.03 6.28 -7.68
CA LYS A 401 -25.77 5.95 -6.46
C LYS A 401 -25.56 6.98 -5.34
N GLY A 402 -24.51 7.79 -5.47
CA GLY A 402 -24.26 8.92 -4.59
C GLY A 402 -23.89 8.56 -3.14
N TRP A 403 -23.98 9.56 -2.27
CA TRP A 403 -23.49 9.51 -0.89
C TRP A 403 -24.18 8.46 -0.03
N ASN A 404 -25.52 8.37 -0.05
CA ASN A 404 -26.25 7.46 0.83
C ASN A 404 -25.82 6.00 0.61
N ALA A 405 -25.73 5.59 -0.66
CA ALA A 405 -25.26 4.26 -1.02
C ALA A 405 -23.80 4.00 -0.59
N ALA A 406 -22.93 5.02 -0.64
CA ALA A 406 -21.54 4.90 -0.22
C ALA A 406 -21.38 4.86 1.31
N ASN A 407 -22.15 5.67 2.03
CA ASN A 407 -22.10 5.79 3.49
C ASN A 407 -22.64 4.54 4.21
N GLU A 408 -23.55 3.81 3.56
CA GLU A 408 -24.06 2.51 4.04
C GLU A 408 -23.04 1.36 3.88
N LEU A 409 -21.93 1.58 3.19
CA LEU A 409 -20.88 0.58 3.07
C LEU A 409 -20.11 0.47 4.38
N VAL A 410 -20.22 -0.69 5.00
CA VAL A 410 -19.55 -0.99 6.27
C VAL A 410 -18.50 -2.07 6.04
N PRO A 411 -17.25 -1.67 5.76
CA PRO A 411 -16.11 -2.57 5.89
C PRO A 411 -16.03 -3.14 7.29
N ARG A 412 -16.04 -4.47 7.37
CA ARG A 412 -15.89 -5.27 8.58
C ARG A 412 -15.34 -6.62 8.20
N ASP A 413 -14.86 -7.38 9.18
CA ASP A 413 -14.37 -8.73 8.92
C ASP A 413 -15.46 -9.56 8.20
N GLY A 414 -15.03 -10.45 7.30
CA GLY A 414 -15.87 -11.35 6.52
C GLY A 414 -16.76 -10.65 5.50
N VAL A 415 -16.61 -9.35 5.33
CA VAL A 415 -17.33 -8.57 4.33
C VAL A 415 -16.32 -7.95 3.38
N ASP A 416 -16.35 -8.41 2.13
CA ASP A 416 -15.57 -7.84 1.04
C ASP A 416 -16.47 -6.91 0.21
N ILE A 417 -15.93 -5.75 -0.17
CA ILE A 417 -16.69 -4.72 -0.89
C ILE A 417 -15.88 -4.28 -2.11
N ILE A 418 -16.45 -4.47 -3.29
CA ILE A 418 -15.91 -3.95 -4.55
C ILE A 418 -16.78 -2.76 -4.96
N CYS A 419 -16.20 -1.57 -5.06
CA CYS A 419 -16.89 -0.35 -5.50
C CYS A 419 -16.62 -0.09 -6.99
N LEU A 420 -17.61 0.50 -7.67
CA LEU A 420 -17.47 1.01 -9.04
C LEU A 420 -17.48 2.54 -8.99
N ILE A 421 -16.45 3.13 -9.59
CA ILE A 421 -16.23 4.58 -9.58
C ILE A 421 -15.86 5.10 -10.97
N GLN A 422 -15.98 6.41 -11.14
CA GLN A 422 -15.26 7.13 -12.19
C GLN A 422 -13.90 7.53 -11.61
N ALA A 423 -12.81 6.87 -12.01
CA ALA A 423 -11.49 7.05 -11.39
C ALA A 423 -10.88 8.47 -11.55
N GLY A 424 -11.08 9.13 -12.68
CA GLY A 424 -10.64 10.50 -12.93
C GLY A 424 -11.24 11.57 -12.02
N ALA A 425 -12.34 11.27 -11.31
CA ALA A 425 -12.88 12.16 -10.28
C ALA A 425 -12.12 12.09 -8.94
N TYR A 426 -11.26 11.08 -8.75
CA TYR A 426 -10.59 10.80 -7.48
C TYR A 426 -9.08 11.05 -7.58
N VAL A 427 -8.55 11.73 -6.58
CA VAL A 427 -7.11 11.90 -6.37
C VAL A 427 -6.58 10.70 -5.57
N GLY A 428 -5.36 10.25 -5.86
CA GLY A 428 -4.68 9.20 -5.09
C GLY A 428 -4.76 7.78 -5.67
N LEU A 429 -5.47 7.55 -6.78
CA LEU A 429 -5.59 6.21 -7.40
C LEU A 429 -4.33 5.77 -8.16
N GLY A 430 -3.58 6.69 -8.76
CA GLY A 430 -2.21 6.43 -9.27
C GLY A 430 -2.09 5.81 -10.66
N SER A 431 -2.96 6.11 -11.61
CA SER A 431 -2.74 5.85 -13.04
C SER A 431 -3.29 6.99 -13.91
N ALA A 432 -2.57 7.33 -14.97
CA ALA A 432 -2.71 8.54 -15.79
C ALA A 432 -3.66 8.39 -17.00
N THR A 433 -4.50 7.34 -17.06
CA THR A 433 -5.33 7.04 -18.25
C THR A 433 -6.83 7.29 -18.09
N ASP A 434 -7.32 7.70 -16.92
CA ASP A 434 -8.77 7.72 -16.65
C ASP A 434 -9.41 9.11 -16.82
N GLY A 435 -8.70 10.05 -17.46
CA GLY A 435 -9.17 11.38 -17.77
C GLY A 435 -10.07 11.41 -19.00
N GLY A 436 -11.39 11.58 -18.79
CA GLY A 436 -12.32 12.01 -19.85
C GLY A 436 -13.60 11.19 -20.04
N SER A 437 -13.80 10.08 -19.31
CA SER A 437 -15.04 9.31 -19.42
C SER A 437 -16.15 9.88 -18.54
N ALA A 438 -17.33 10.16 -19.12
CA ALA A 438 -18.56 10.50 -18.40
C ALA A 438 -19.24 9.27 -17.75
N PHE A 439 -18.64 8.09 -17.85
CA PHE A 439 -19.18 6.79 -17.42
C PHE A 439 -18.24 6.12 -16.39
N PRO A 440 -18.77 5.24 -15.52
CA PRO A 440 -17.95 4.49 -14.58
C PRO A 440 -16.91 3.66 -15.34
N ASN A 441 -15.68 3.65 -14.85
CA ASN A 441 -14.57 3.02 -15.58
C ASN A 441 -13.63 2.18 -14.70
N HIS A 442 -13.82 2.18 -13.38
CA HIS A 442 -12.85 1.53 -12.50
C HIS A 442 -13.45 0.87 -11.28
N TYR A 443 -13.05 -0.38 -11.04
CA TYR A 443 -13.34 -1.11 -9.81
C TYR A 443 -12.21 -0.94 -8.80
N VAL A 444 -12.59 -0.71 -7.54
CA VAL A 444 -11.67 -0.67 -6.39
C VAL A 444 -12.20 -1.59 -5.30
N VAL A 445 -11.29 -2.24 -4.56
CA VAL A 445 -11.68 -3.01 -3.37
C VAL A 445 -11.59 -2.06 -2.19
N LEU A 446 -12.72 -1.71 -1.59
CA LEU A 446 -12.74 -0.83 -0.44
C LEU A 446 -11.91 -1.49 0.68
N THR A 447 -11.21 -0.72 1.52
CA THR A 447 -10.43 -1.30 2.65
C THR A 447 -10.73 -0.65 3.99
N GLY A 448 -11.52 0.43 3.98
CA GLY A 448 -11.98 1.14 5.15
C GLY A 448 -13.18 2.01 4.77
N ARG A 449 -13.82 2.64 5.76
CA ARG A 449 -15.07 3.37 5.54
C ARG A 449 -14.89 4.52 4.57
N VAL A 450 -15.97 4.82 3.85
CA VAL A 450 -16.12 6.09 3.13
C VAL A 450 -16.40 7.18 4.16
N GLN A 451 -15.63 8.27 4.10
CA GLN A 451 -15.64 9.35 5.07
C GLN A 451 -15.91 10.69 4.38
N TYR A 452 -16.71 11.54 5.02
CA TYR A 452 -16.87 12.94 4.64
C TYR A 452 -16.08 13.84 5.59
N ASN A 453 -15.21 14.69 5.06
CA ASN A 453 -14.28 15.51 5.81
C ASN A 453 -14.64 17.00 5.64
N THR A 454 -14.88 17.69 6.74
CA THR A 454 -15.37 19.09 6.75
C THR A 454 -14.29 20.16 6.94
N ALA A 455 -13.03 19.77 7.15
CA ALA A 455 -11.92 20.71 7.42
C ALA A 455 -10.95 20.84 6.24
N GLN A 456 -10.62 22.08 5.83
CA GLN A 456 -9.44 22.37 4.99
C GLN A 456 -8.63 23.51 5.61
N SER A 457 -7.36 23.25 5.91
CA SER A 457 -6.32 24.28 6.05
C SER A 457 -5.72 24.53 4.67
N SER A 458 -5.48 25.79 4.30
CA SER A 458 -4.71 26.12 3.09
C SER A 458 -3.27 25.60 3.20
N PRO A 459 -2.57 25.37 2.07
CA PRO A 459 -1.18 24.87 2.05
C PRO A 459 -0.14 25.71 2.81
N ASP A 460 -0.49 26.93 3.23
CA ASP A 460 0.37 27.86 3.98
C ASP A 460 0.00 27.96 5.48
N GLY A 461 -0.99 27.20 5.95
CA GLY A 461 -1.41 27.19 7.35
C GLY A 461 -2.11 28.48 7.81
N SER A 462 -2.44 29.40 6.91
CA SER A 462 -3.29 30.55 7.24
C SER A 462 -4.76 30.12 7.34
N PRO A 463 -5.57 30.67 8.27
CA PRO A 463 -7.01 30.55 8.19
C PRO A 463 -7.47 31.18 6.88
N LEU A 464 -8.13 30.42 6.01
CA LEU A 464 -8.73 30.98 4.80
C LEU A 464 -9.66 32.12 5.21
N LYS A 465 -9.40 33.33 4.72
CA LYS A 465 -10.41 34.40 4.75
C LYS A 465 -11.59 33.91 3.91
N VAL A 466 -12.65 33.52 4.61
CA VAL A 466 -13.93 33.19 4.02
C VAL A 466 -14.48 34.45 3.37
N THR A 467 -14.30 34.58 2.06
CA THR A 467 -15.15 35.47 1.27
C THR A 467 -16.38 34.65 0.91
N VAL A 468 -17.48 34.87 1.62
CA VAL A 468 -18.78 34.33 1.25
C VAL A 468 -19.20 34.98 -0.06
N THR A 469 -19.01 34.28 -1.17
CA THR A 469 -19.76 34.52 -2.39
C THR A 469 -20.44 33.22 -2.81
N GLY A 470 -21.68 33.04 -2.36
CA GLY A 470 -22.61 32.03 -2.91
C GLY A 470 -22.63 30.66 -2.22
N ASN A 471 -23.25 30.58 -1.05
CA ASN A 471 -24.15 29.50 -0.61
C ASN A 471 -23.86 28.00 -0.92
N ARG A 472 -22.64 27.47 -0.75
CA ARG A 472 -22.39 26.00 -0.83
C ARG A 472 -21.39 25.51 0.24
N PRO A 473 -21.69 24.45 1.02
CA PRO A 473 -20.82 23.99 2.09
C PRO A 473 -19.63 23.18 1.57
N TYR A 474 -18.44 23.45 2.12
CA TYR A 474 -17.16 22.83 1.78
C TYR A 474 -16.93 21.50 2.52
N GLY A 475 -16.42 20.47 1.83
CA GLY A 475 -15.94 19.22 2.42
C GLY A 475 -15.54 18.15 1.38
N SER A 476 -14.51 17.34 1.66
CA SER A 476 -14.01 16.27 0.78
C SER A 476 -14.57 14.90 1.16
N VAL A 477 -14.61 13.95 0.23
CA VAL A 477 -14.93 12.54 0.52
C VAL A 477 -13.66 11.71 0.33
N SER A 478 -13.29 10.89 1.32
CA SER A 478 -12.14 9.99 1.25
C SER A 478 -12.49 8.55 1.61
N PHE A 479 -11.72 7.61 1.09
CA PHE A 479 -11.75 6.22 1.52
C PHE A 479 -10.42 5.54 1.18
N PRO A 480 -9.93 4.64 2.04
CA PRO A 480 -8.83 3.77 1.66
C PRO A 480 -9.36 2.62 0.79
N CYS A 481 -8.60 2.25 -0.23
CA CYS A 481 -8.93 1.10 -1.08
C CYS A 481 -7.68 0.37 -1.58
N TRP A 482 -7.85 -0.82 -2.11
CA TRP A 482 -6.90 -1.42 -3.05
C TRP A 482 -7.27 -1.01 -4.47
N SER A 483 -6.25 -0.72 -5.28
CA SER A 483 -6.37 -0.38 -6.70
C SER A 483 -5.00 -0.48 -7.38
N TYR A 484 -4.95 -0.91 -8.65
CA TYR A 484 -3.73 -0.97 -9.47
C TYR A 484 -2.56 -1.75 -8.81
N GLY A 485 -2.85 -2.84 -8.09
CA GLY A 485 -1.82 -3.65 -7.43
C GLY A 485 -1.17 -3.03 -6.21
N ALA A 486 -1.84 -2.04 -5.60
CA ALA A 486 -1.38 -1.43 -4.38
C ALA A 486 -2.54 -1.01 -3.48
N TYR A 487 -2.26 -1.00 -2.18
CA TYR A 487 -3.08 -0.30 -1.22
C TYR A 487 -2.94 1.22 -1.41
N LYS A 488 -4.06 1.93 -1.35
CA LYS A 488 -4.20 3.37 -1.51
C LYS A 488 -4.88 3.92 -0.25
N PRO A 489 -4.12 4.43 0.73
CA PRO A 489 -4.69 4.92 1.99
C PRO A 489 -5.51 6.20 1.81
N ASP A 490 -5.12 7.05 0.86
CA ASP A 490 -5.58 8.44 0.79
C ASP A 490 -6.25 8.75 -0.55
N VAL A 491 -7.21 7.90 -0.97
CA VAL A 491 -8.06 8.22 -2.14
C VAL A 491 -9.12 9.21 -1.71
N TYR A 492 -9.25 10.34 -2.42
CA TYR A 492 -10.23 11.36 -2.08
C TYR A 492 -10.80 12.12 -3.29
N VAL A 493 -11.97 12.71 -3.08
CA VAL A 493 -12.63 13.66 -3.98
C VAL A 493 -12.78 14.98 -3.24
N ALA A 494 -12.42 16.08 -3.89
CA ALA A 494 -12.36 17.40 -3.24
C ALA A 494 -13.72 17.90 -2.71
N THR A 495 -14.83 17.51 -3.33
CA THR A 495 -16.18 17.98 -2.97
C THR A 495 -17.22 16.85 -3.01
N MET A 496 -18.27 16.97 -2.20
CA MET A 496 -19.45 16.10 -2.31
C MET A 496 -20.14 16.20 -3.67
N GLU A 497 -20.16 17.41 -4.24
CA GLU A 497 -20.71 17.66 -5.60
C GLU A 497 -19.97 16.87 -6.68
N ASN A 498 -18.67 16.64 -6.50
CA ASN A 498 -17.89 15.78 -7.39
C ASN A 498 -18.01 14.30 -7.01
N PHE A 499 -18.24 13.96 -5.74
CA PHE A 499 -18.35 12.56 -5.32
C PHE A 499 -19.64 11.91 -5.82
N VAL A 500 -20.78 12.56 -5.59
CA VAL A 500 -22.12 12.00 -5.87
C VAL A 500 -22.28 11.48 -7.31
N PRO A 501 -21.91 12.24 -8.37
CA PRO A 501 -22.04 11.77 -9.74
C PRO A 501 -20.98 10.73 -10.15
N ASN A 502 -19.97 10.47 -9.32
CA ASN A 502 -18.83 9.62 -9.68
C ASN A 502 -18.73 8.32 -8.88
N PHE A 503 -19.73 8.03 -8.03
CA PHE A 503 -19.86 6.78 -7.28
C PHE A 503 -21.07 5.98 -7.77
N TYR A 504 -20.86 4.73 -8.22
CA TYR A 504 -21.85 3.93 -8.94
C TYR A 504 -22.35 2.70 -8.16
N GLY A 505 -21.99 2.61 -6.87
CA GLY A 505 -22.42 1.54 -5.98
C GLY A 505 -21.32 0.55 -5.69
N ALA A 506 -21.71 -0.58 -5.10
CA ALA A 506 -20.79 -1.64 -4.69
C ALA A 506 -21.41 -3.04 -4.81
N ILE A 507 -20.55 -4.05 -4.92
CA ILE A 507 -20.89 -5.43 -4.62
C ILE A 507 -20.40 -5.71 -3.20
N VAL A 508 -21.28 -6.21 -2.35
CA VAL A 508 -21.00 -6.54 -0.96
C VAL A 508 -21.12 -8.05 -0.79
N ALA A 509 -19.99 -8.71 -0.51
CA ALA A 509 -19.92 -10.16 -0.36
C ALA A 509 -19.64 -10.52 1.11
N GLU A 510 -20.52 -11.31 1.72
CA GLU A 510 -20.48 -11.67 3.13
C GLU A 510 -20.20 -13.17 3.31
N MET A 511 -19.13 -13.49 4.02
CA MET A 511 -18.83 -14.84 4.48
C MET A 511 -19.86 -15.31 5.53
N PRO A 512 -20.01 -16.63 5.74
CA PRO A 512 -20.72 -17.15 6.91
C PRO A 512 -20.21 -16.53 8.21
N ALA A 513 -21.10 -16.39 9.20
CA ALA A 513 -20.68 -16.06 10.56
C ALA A 513 -19.82 -17.22 11.09
N THR A 514 -18.71 -16.89 11.74
CA THR A 514 -17.81 -17.85 12.40
C THR A 514 -18.40 -18.36 13.69
#